data_AF-A0A382JRW4-F1
#
_entry.id   AF-A0A382JRW4-F1
#
_cell.length_a   1.000
_cell.length_b   1.000
_cell.length_c   1.000
_cell.angle_alpha   90.00
_cell.angle_beta   90.00
_cell.angle_gamma   90.00
#
_symmetry.space_group_name_H-M   'P 1'
#
loop_
_entity.id
_entity.type
_entity.pdbx_description
1 polymer ?
#
loop_
_entity_poly.entity_id
_entity_poly.type
_entity_poly.pdbx_seq_one_letter_code
_entity_poly.pdbx_strand_id
1 'polypeptide(L)' 'MKSMKSETYRSGPDESGHFGIFGGRFVAETLMPLILAVEEAYTAARQDSEFQRDFDYYAKHYIGRPSPLYF' A
#
# COMPACT_ATOMS: atom_id res chain seq x y z
N MET A 1 29.44 -4.66 5.75
CA MET A 1 28.93 -4.91 4.38
C MET A 1 27.47 -4.49 4.32
N LYS A 2 27.14 -3.40 3.64
CA LYS A 2 25.72 -3.02 3.42
C LYS A 2 25.21 -3.82 2.24
N SER A 3 24.26 -4.72 2.48
CA SER A 3 23.55 -5.44 1.44
C SER A 3 22.82 -4.42 0.57
N MET A 4 23.29 -4.18 -0.65
CA MET A 4 22.55 -3.44 -1.69
C MET A 4 21.35 -4.30 -2.10
N LYS A 5 20.24 -4.19 -1.35
CA LYS A 5 18.94 -4.64 -1.86
C LYS A 5 18.63 -3.77 -3.08
N SER A 6 18.24 -4.43 -4.17
CA SER A 6 17.93 -3.81 -5.46
C SER A 6 17.08 -2.55 -5.30
N GLU A 7 17.61 -1.39 -5.70
CA GLU A 7 16.91 -0.10 -5.75
C GLU A 7 15.89 -0.11 -6.90
N THR A 8 14.93 -1.03 -6.83
CA THR A 8 13.84 -1.13 -7.82
C THR A 8 12.52 -0.74 -7.18
N TYR A 9 11.86 0.27 -7.76
CA TYR A 9 10.52 0.71 -7.33
C TYR A 9 9.47 -0.40 -7.41
N ARG A 10 9.75 -1.48 -8.14
CA ARG A 10 8.89 -2.67 -8.22
C ARG A 10 8.82 -3.46 -6.92
N SER A 11 9.85 -3.39 -6.09
CA SER A 11 9.92 -4.13 -4.83
C SER A 11 9.16 -3.47 -3.67
N GLY A 12 8.64 -2.26 -3.89
CA GLY A 12 7.97 -1.47 -2.86
C GLY A 12 8.96 -0.70 -1.97
N PRO A 13 8.44 0.01 -0.95
CA PRO A 13 9.28 0.65 0.05
C PRO A 13 9.89 -0.38 1.00
N ASP A 14 10.93 0.01 1.73
CA ASP A 14 11.43 -0.78 2.86
C ASP A 14 10.46 -0.77 4.06
N GLU A 15 10.82 -1.50 5.12
CA GLU A 15 10.02 -1.63 6.35
C GLU A 15 9.76 -0.30 7.06
N SER A 16 10.60 0.71 6.82
CA SER A 16 10.43 2.06 7.36
C SER A 16 9.63 2.99 6.44
N GLY A 17 9.18 2.49 5.28
CA GLY A 17 8.40 3.24 4.30
C GLY A 17 9.24 4.03 3.30
N HIS A 18 10.55 3.77 3.18
CA HIS A 18 11.41 4.49 2.24
C HIS A 18 11.57 3.76 0.90
N PHE A 19 11.53 4.54 -0.19
CA PHE A 19 12.06 4.18 -1.50
C PHE A 19 13.41 4.85 -1.68
N GLY A 20 14.49 4.11 -1.41
CA GLY A 20 15.83 4.69 -1.34
C GLY A 20 15.91 5.78 -0.27
N ILE A 21 16.18 7.02 -0.67
CA ILE A 21 16.27 8.17 0.26
C ILE A 21 14.94 8.91 0.47
N PHE A 22 13.88 8.52 -0.23
CA PHE A 22 12.61 9.23 -0.25
C PHE A 22 11.52 8.45 0.50
N GLY A 23 10.50 9.14 1.03
CA GLY A 23 9.41 8.50 1.76
C GLY A 23 9.61 8.55 3.26
N GLY A 24 9.32 7.45 3.96
CA GLY A 24 9.38 7.37 5.42
C GLY A 24 8.17 7.97 6.13
N ARG A 25 8.28 8.12 7.46
CA ARG A 25 7.21 8.60 8.35
C ARG A 25 7.71 9.80 9.14
N PHE A 26 7.53 10.99 8.59
CA PHE A 26 7.91 12.27 9.21
C PHE A 26 6.69 12.97 9.78
N VAL A 27 6.15 12.41 10.87
CA VAL A 27 4.91 12.87 11.53
C VAL A 27 5.14 13.10 13.02
N ALA A 28 4.17 13.71 13.69
CA ALA A 28 4.19 13.81 15.15
C ALA A 28 4.20 12.41 15.79
N GLU A 29 5.01 12.22 16.83
CA GLU A 29 5.15 10.94 17.55
C GLU A 29 3.80 10.39 18.02
N THR A 30 2.90 11.28 18.46
CA THR A 30 1.54 10.92 18.90
C THR A 30 0.70 10.24 17.83
N LEU A 31 1.05 10.37 16.54
CA LEU A 31 0.36 9.72 15.43
C LEU A 31 0.93 8.34 15.09
N MET A 32 2.15 8.03 15.52
CA MET A 32 2.82 6.78 15.15
C MET A 32 2.02 5.52 15.53
N PRO A 33 1.39 5.41 16.71
CA PRO A 33 0.58 4.24 17.05
C PRO A 33 -0.60 4.04 16.08
N LEU A 34 -1.24 5.13 15.65
CA LEU A 34 -2.37 5.08 14.73
C LEU A 34 -1.93 4.69 13.32
N ILE A 35 -0.78 5.20 12.86
CA ILE A 35 -0.21 4.83 11.56
C ILE A 35 0.13 3.34 11.51
N LEU A 36 0.76 2.81 12.57
CA LEU A 36 1.09 1.40 12.66
C LEU A 36 -0.16 0.51 12.67
N ALA A 37 -1.21 0.93 13.38
CA ALA A 37 -2.48 0.20 13.40
C ALA A 37 -3.14 0.14 12.01
N VAL A 38 -3.10 1.25 11.25
CA VAL A 38 -3.62 1.28 9.87
C VAL A 38 -2.76 0.41 8.94
N GLU A 39 -1.44 0.42 9.08
CA GLU A 39 -0.54 -0.44 8.32
C GLU A 39 -0.81 -1.94 8.55
N GLU A 40 -1.03 -2.33 9.81
CA GLU A 40 -1.39 -3.69 10.18
C GLU A 40 -2.75 -4.09 9.57
N ALA A 41 -3.77 -3.25 9.75
CA ALA A 41 -5.10 -3.51 9.20
C ALA A 41 -5.09 -3.59 7.66
N TYR A 42 -4.35 -2.71 7.00
CA TYR A 42 -4.18 -2.75 5.54
C TYR A 42 -3.47 -4.02 5.09
N THR A 43 -2.41 -4.44 5.79
CA THR A 43 -1.67 -5.66 5.45
C THR A 43 -2.58 -6.88 5.53
N ALA A 44 -3.42 -6.97 6.57
CA ALA A 44 -4.41 -8.02 6.72
C ALA A 44 -5.47 -7.95 5.61
N ALA A 45 -6.11 -6.79 5.40
CA ALA A 45 -7.17 -6.62 4.40
C ALA A 45 -6.71 -6.89 2.96
N ARG A 46 -5.45 -6.57 2.63
CA ARG A 46 -4.87 -6.85 1.30
C ARG A 46 -4.76 -8.36 1.02
N GLN A 47 -4.61 -9.18 2.06
CA GLN A 47 -4.51 -10.64 1.93
C GLN A 47 -5.87 -11.35 2.10
N ASP A 48 -6.89 -10.64 2.58
CA ASP A 48 -8.23 -11.17 2.78
C ASP A 48 -9.02 -11.24 1.48
N SER A 49 -9.39 -12.46 1.08
CA SER A 49 -10.18 -12.71 -0.12
C SER A 49 -11.60 -12.10 -0.09
N GLU A 50 -12.21 -11.99 1.10
CA GLU A 50 -13.54 -11.39 1.22
C GLU A 50 -13.47 -9.88 0.96
N PHE A 51 -12.47 -9.21 1.55
CA PHE A 51 -12.22 -7.80 1.29
C PHE A 51 -11.95 -7.52 -0.21
N GLN A 52 -11.12 -8.34 -0.86
CA GLN A 52 -10.86 -8.20 -2.29
C GLN A 52 -12.13 -8.40 -3.14
N ARG A 53 -12.95 -9.40 -2.81
CA ARG A 53 -14.22 -9.67 -3.50
C ARG A 53 -15.16 -8.46 -3.41
N ASP A 54 -15.30 -7.89 -2.23
CA ASP A 54 -16.20 -6.75 -1.99
C ASP A 54 -15.67 -5.50 -2.71
N PHE A 55 -14.36 -5.26 -2.66
CA PHE A 55 -13.72 -4.18 -3.42
C PHE A 55 -13.99 -4.32 -4.93
N ASP A 56 -13.80 -5.51 -5.50
CA ASP A 56 -14.03 -5.79 -6.92
C ASP A 56 -15.50 -5.63 -7.30
N TYR A 57 -16.42 -6.05 -6.43
CA TYR A 57 -17.85 -5.83 -6.62
C TYR A 57 -18.17 -4.33 -6.76
N TYR A 58 -17.71 -3.50 -5.80
CA TYR A 58 -17.94 -2.06 -5.87
C TYR A 58 -17.19 -1.39 -7.01
N ALA A 59 -15.98 -1.84 -7.32
CA ALA A 59 -15.21 -1.37 -8.46
C ALA A 59 -16.02 -1.52 -9.75
N LYS A 60 -16.65 -2.69 -9.95
CA LYS A 60 -17.45 -2.98 -11.15
C LYS A 60 -18.82 -2.31 -11.14
N HIS A 61 -19.57 -2.46 -10.05
CA HIS A 61 -21.00 -2.16 -10.02
C HIS A 61 -21.33 -0.75 -9.52
N TYR A 62 -20.39 -0.08 -8.85
CA TYR A 62 -20.59 1.25 -8.31
C TYR A 62 -19.64 2.29 -8.93
N ILE A 63 -18.34 1.99 -9.01
CA ILE A 63 -17.32 2.91 -9.54
C ILE A 63 -17.28 2.90 -11.08
N GLY A 64 -17.64 1.78 -11.73
CA GLY A 64 -17.67 1.65 -13.18
C GLY A 64 -16.32 1.23 -13.80
N ARG A 65 -15.56 0.38 -13.11
CA ARG A 65 -14.33 -0.26 -13.62
C ARG A 65 -14.67 -1.47 -14.50
N PRO A 66 -13.81 -1.81 -15.49
CA PRO A 66 -12.62 -1.07 -15.93
C PRO A 66 -12.97 0.14 -16.82
N SER A 67 -12.11 1.16 -16.87
CA SER A 67 -12.28 2.25 -17.86
C SER A 67 -11.97 1.72 -19.25
N PRO A 68 -12.72 2.18 -20.27
CA PRO A 68 -12.32 1.96 -21.64
C PRO A 68 -10.98 2.66 -21.92
N LEU A 69 -10.15 2.04 -22.76
CA LEU A 69 -9.00 2.67 -23.38
C LEU A 69 -9.40 3.06 -24.81
N TYR A 70 -9.22 4.31 -25.19
CA TYR A 70 -9.57 4.83 -26.52
C TYR A 70 -8.29 5.17 -27.30
N PHE A 71 -8.24 4.84 -28.60
CA PHE A 71 -7.09 5.02 -29.49
C PHE A 71 -7.53 5.51 -30.87
#